data_AF-A0A2M7GDG6-F1
#
_entry.id   AF-A0A2M7GDG6-F1
#
_cell.length_a   1.000
_cell.length_b   1.000
_cell.length_c   1.000
_cell.angle_alpha   90.00
_cell.angle_beta   90.00
_cell.angle_gamma   90.00
#
_symmetry.space_group_name_H-M   'P 1'
#
loop_
_entity.id
_entity.type
_entity.pdbx_description
1 polymer ?
#
loop_
_entity_poly.entity_id
_entity_poly.type
_entity_poly.pdbx_seq_one_letter_code
_entity_poly.pdbx_strand_id
1 'polypeptide(L)' 'YRPPTPLSEANFLGHLIFGLVDATVDTTVCKGKILMKNKKVLTLDEERIAARSRELAPKMWTRLQEL' A
#
# COMPACT_ATOMS: atom_id res chain seq x y z
N TYR A 1 -14.20 -2.44 -4.20
CA TYR A 1 -14.55 -1.52 -5.29
C TYR A 1 -16.03 -1.64 -5.61
N ARG A 2 -16.74 -0.53 -5.81
CA ARG A 2 -18.16 -0.51 -6.22
C ARG A 2 -18.27 0.38 -7.47
N PRO A 3 -18.16 -0.17 -8.69
CA PRO A 3 -18.15 0.63 -9.90
C PRO A 3 -19.51 1.31 -10.16
N PRO A 4 -19.53 2.54 -10.69
CA PRO A 4 -20.77 3.22 -11.12
C PRO A 4 -21.31 2.70 -12.46
N THR A 5 -20.48 1.98 -13.23
CA THR A 5 -20.83 1.35 -14.51
C THR A 5 -20.76 -0.17 -14.40
N PRO A 6 -21.52 -0.94 -15.20
CA PRO A 6 -21.40 -2.40 -15.21
C PRO A 6 -19.97 -2.84 -15.55
N LEU A 7 -19.42 -3.73 -14.72
CA LEU A 7 -18.13 -4.34 -14.96
C LEU A 7 -18.29 -5.52 -15.94
N SER A 8 -17.50 -5.52 -17.00
CA SER A 8 -17.47 -6.57 -18.02
C SER A 8 -16.03 -6.84 -18.46
N GLU A 9 -15.80 -7.94 -19.16
CA GLU A 9 -14.48 -8.25 -19.72
C GLU A 9 -13.97 -7.14 -20.66
N ALA A 10 -14.86 -6.57 -21.49
CA ALA A 10 -14.53 -5.53 -22.44
C ALA A 10 -14.07 -4.20 -21.81
N ASN A 11 -14.46 -3.91 -20.56
CA ASN A 11 -14.10 -2.67 -19.86
C ASN A 11 -13.28 -2.90 -18.58
N PHE A 12 -12.92 -4.14 -18.27
CA PHE A 12 -12.16 -4.50 -17.07
C PHE A 12 -10.85 -3.73 -16.96
N LEU A 13 -10.09 -3.63 -18.06
CA LEU A 13 -8.79 -2.96 -18.03
C LEU A 13 -8.91 -1.47 -17.63
N GLY A 14 -9.97 -0.80 -18.09
CA GLY A 14 -10.28 0.57 -17.68
C GLY A 14 -10.58 0.65 -16.18
N HIS A 15 -11.42 -0.25 -15.67
CA HIS A 15 -11.69 -0.34 -14.23
C HIS A 15 -10.43 -0.67 -13.42
N LEU A 16 -9.54 -1.53 -13.92
CA LEU A 16 -8.31 -1.91 -13.25
C LEU A 16 -7.36 -0.71 -13.09
N ILE A 17 -7.12 0.01 -14.17
CA ILE A 17 -6.14 1.11 -14.20
C ILE A 17 -6.69 2.37 -13.53
N PHE A 18 -7.97 2.70 -13.77
CA PHE A 18 -8.53 3.99 -13.36
C PHE A 18 -9.50 3.92 -12.17
N GLY A 19 -10.07 2.75 -11.87
CA GLY A 19 -11.07 2.60 -10.80
C GLY A 19 -10.56 1.83 -9.57
N LEU A 20 -9.75 0.80 -9.79
CA LEU A 20 -9.22 -0.09 -8.74
C LEU A 20 -7.90 0.42 -8.16
N VAL A 21 -7.30 1.47 -8.73
CA VAL A 21 -6.02 2.04 -8.27
C VAL A 21 -6.07 2.49 -6.81
N ASP A 22 -7.21 3.03 -6.36
CA ASP A 22 -7.43 3.44 -4.97
C ASP A 22 -8.06 2.35 -4.10
N ALA A 23 -8.30 1.15 -4.64
CA ALA A 23 -8.85 0.06 -3.86
C ALA A 23 -7.80 -0.41 -2.84
N THR A 24 -8.19 -0.46 -1.57
CA THR A 24 -7.32 -0.99 -0.52
C THR A 24 -6.95 -2.44 -0.81
N VAL A 25 -5.65 -2.71 -0.98
CA VAL A 25 -5.12 -4.05 -1.15
C VAL A 25 -5.43 -4.88 0.10
N ASP A 26 -5.87 -6.12 -0.09
CA ASP A 26 -6.19 -7.05 1.00
C ASP A 26 -5.06 -8.05 1.27
N THR A 27 -4.50 -8.62 0.20
CA THR A 27 -3.50 -9.69 0.27
C THR A 27 -2.41 -9.44 -0.77
N THR A 28 -1.14 -9.60 -0.38
CA THR A 28 0.02 -9.48 -1.27
C THR A 28 0.81 -10.78 -1.28
N VAL A 29 1.23 -11.20 -2.47
CA VAL A 29 2.02 -12.43 -2.68
C VAL A 29 3.26 -12.09 -3.50
N CYS A 30 4.43 -12.52 -3.03
CA CYS A 30 5.69 -12.33 -3.72
C CYS A 30 6.53 -13.60 -3.65
N LYS A 31 7.01 -14.10 -4.79
CA LYS A 31 7.82 -15.34 -4.89
C LYS A 31 7.18 -16.53 -4.15
N GLY A 32 5.87 -16.71 -4.29
CA GLY A 32 5.12 -17.79 -3.65
C GLY A 32 4.88 -17.61 -2.14
N LYS A 33 5.24 -16.46 -1.54
CA LYS A 33 5.03 -16.15 -0.13
C LYS A 33 3.97 -15.08 0.04
N ILE A 34 3.06 -15.27 1.00
CA ILE A 34 2.07 -14.26 1.39
C ILE A 34 2.77 -13.25 2.31
N LEU A 35 2.83 -11.99 1.90
CA LEU A 35 3.45 -10.92 2.69
C LEU A 35 2.42 -10.12 3.51
N MET A 36 1.18 -10.03 3.02
CA MET A 36 0.04 -9.42 3.69
C MET A 36 -1.20 -10.28 3.46
N LYS A 37 -2.07 -10.43 4.46
CA LYS A 37 -3.36 -11.15 4.33
C LYS A 37 -4.42 -10.49 5.19
N ASN A 38 -5.65 -10.37 4.68
CA ASN A 38 -6.75 -9.71 5.41
C ASN A 38 -6.34 -8.33 5.94
N LYS A 39 -5.61 -7.56 5.12
CA LYS A 39 -5.07 -6.22 5.45
C LYS A 39 -4.05 -6.20 6.60
N LYS A 40 -3.48 -7.35 6.99
CA LYS A 40 -2.44 -7.44 8.02
C LYS A 40 -1.11 -7.84 7.39
N VAL A 41 -0.05 -7.06 7.63
CA VAL A 41 1.31 -7.40 7.18
C VAL A 41 1.83 -8.56 8.04
N LEU A 42 2.32 -9.61 7.39
CA LEU A 42 2.75 -10.84 8.06
C LEU A 42 4.26 -10.93 8.26
N THR A 43 5.02 -10.07 7.58
CA THR A 43 6.48 -10.19 7.48
C THR A 43 7.25 -9.03 8.13
N LEU A 44 6.56 -8.02 8.65
CA LEU A 44 7.15 -6.81 9.22
C LEU A 44 6.45 -6.46 10.54
N ASP A 45 7.20 -5.85 11.45
CA ASP A 45 6.68 -5.26 12.68
C ASP A 45 6.40 -3.77 12.44
N GLU A 46 5.14 -3.45 12.15
CA GLU A 46 4.72 -2.10 11.78
C GLU A 46 4.92 -1.11 12.94
N GLU A 47 4.66 -1.53 14.18
CA GLU A 47 4.77 -0.66 15.36
C GLU A 47 6.23 -0.28 15.62
N ARG A 48 7.14 -1.26 15.60
CA ARG A 48 8.57 -1.02 15.79
C ARG A 48 9.16 -0.17 14.68
N ILE A 49 8.77 -0.41 13.43
CA ILE A 49 9.21 0.40 12.28
C ILE A 49 8.71 1.85 12.46
N ALA A 50 7.43 2.04 12.78
CA ALA A 50 6.87 3.38 12.98
C ALA A 50 7.54 4.12 14.15
N ALA A 51 7.81 3.43 15.27
CA ALA A 51 8.54 3.99 16.41
C ALA A 51 9.95 4.45 16.00
N ARG A 52 10.69 3.59 15.32
CA ARG A 52 12.04 3.92 14.85
C ARG A 52 12.04 5.06 13.83
N SER A 53 11.06 5.10 12.93
CA SER A 53 10.91 6.19 11.97
C SER A 53 10.66 7.54 12.66
N ARG A 54 9.84 7.56 13.72
CA ARG A 54 9.61 8.78 14.53
C ARG A 54 10.88 9.29 15.21
N GLU A 55 11.73 8.41 15.73
CA GLU A 55 13.02 8.79 16.32
C GLU A 55 13.98 9.41 15.30
N LEU A 56 13.94 8.95 14.05
CA LEU A 56 14.82 9.41 12.98
C LEU A 56 14.30 10.65 12.26
N ALA A 57 13.00 10.94 12.34
CA ALA A 57 12.35 12.05 11.63
C ALA A 57 13.03 13.42 11.89
N PRO A 58 13.41 13.82 13.12
CA PRO A 58 14.07 15.10 13.34
C PRO A 58 15.38 15.26 12.56
N LYS A 59 16.19 14.19 12.49
CA LYS A 59 17.46 14.21 11.75
C LYS A 59 17.25 14.40 10.25
N MET A 60 16.17 13.83 9.72
CA MET A 60 15.79 14.00 8.32
C MET A 60 15.31 15.43 8.06
N TRP A 61 14.53 16.02 8.97
CA TRP A 61 14.09 17.41 8.88
C TRP A 61 15.25 18.41 8.91
N THR A 62 16.22 18.23 9.80
CA THR A 62 17.42 19.09 9.82
C THR A 62 18.14 19.08 8.47
N ARG A 63 18.35 17.89 7.89
CA ARG A 63 18.98 17.75 6.57
C ARG A 63 18.22 18.45 5.45
N LEU A 64 16.88 18.45 5.51
CA LEU A 64 16.07 19.13 4.51
C LEU A 64 16.13 20.66 4.62
N GLN A 65 16.31 21.20 5.82
CA GLN A 65 16.40 22.65 6.06
C GLN A 65 17.78 23.23 5.71
N GLU A 66 18.80 22.36 5.64
CA GLU A 66 20.16 22.72 5.24
C GLU A 66 20.37 22.69 3.71
N LEU A 67 19.35 22.25 2.95
CA LEU A 67 19.29 22.30 1.48
C LEU A 67 18.69 23.63 1.01
#